data_AF-A0A550BRE6-F1
#
_entry.id   AF-A0A550BRE6-F1
#
_cell.length_a   1.000
_cell.length_b   1.000
_cell.length_c   1.000
_cell.angle_alpha   90.00
_cell.angle_beta   90.00
_cell.angle_gamma   90.00
#
_symmetry.space_group_name_H-M   'P 1'
#
loop_
_entity.id
_entity.type
_entity.pdbx_description
1 polymer ?
#
loop_
_entity_poly.entity_id
_entity_poly.type
_entity_poly.pdbx_seq_one_letter_code
_entity_poly.pdbx_strand_id
1 'polypeptide(L)'
;MRSFSLVLNTKLMVLICGCEHVVDMGKLASHFSHHPADKRPDTGERFKTLMEELRSLGVREGLPDLAPSVVPYTPIAGLPRYSIYGCSACPFNRIQRHRVARHCEDACEHKPCYVIDCDVQRPQQHQGYIRIIKPPVNPAVAPLVSAMVQFQVDQTRKLRVEQQDQRLVSPLLVRTGWHRHVAGHDPSVLIAASRYPDKDEFPALVKLVIDYFDRATNLISYTDTLVLRMLNTPEPQRTCVVFFSPSLFSRVLTPPI
;
A
#
# COMPACT_ATOMS: atom_id res chain seq x y z
N MET A 1 9.86 6.07 19.66
CA MET A 1 9.58 7.22 18.76
C MET A 1 8.11 7.15 18.37
N ARG A 2 7.33 8.23 18.55
CA ARG A 2 5.91 8.25 18.14
C ARG A 2 5.82 8.73 16.70
N SER A 3 5.23 7.90 15.84
CA SER A 3 5.01 8.13 14.42
C SER A 3 3.58 8.64 14.20
N PHE A 4 3.41 9.67 13.37
CA PHE A 4 2.07 10.08 12.95
C PHE A 4 1.46 8.99 12.06
N SER A 5 0.26 8.52 12.39
CA SER A 5 -0.47 7.58 11.53
C SER A 5 -1.27 8.37 10.49
N LEU A 6 -0.60 8.80 9.43
CA LEU A 6 -1.19 9.52 8.31
C LEU A 6 -0.85 8.87 6.98
N VAL A 7 -1.83 8.90 6.07
CA VAL A 7 -1.69 8.47 4.68
C VAL A 7 -2.18 9.61 3.78
N LEU A 8 -1.38 10.00 2.80
CA LEU A 8 -1.79 10.96 1.77
C LEU A 8 -2.44 10.21 0.61
N ASN A 9 -3.69 10.54 0.30
CA ASN A 9 -4.31 10.15 -0.96
C ASN A 9 -3.91 11.15 -2.05
N THR A 10 -2.99 10.76 -2.92
CA THR A 10 -2.44 11.63 -3.98
C THR A 10 -3.41 11.94 -5.11
N LYS A 11 -4.50 11.17 -5.26
CA LYS A 11 -5.50 11.42 -6.31
C LYS A 11 -6.43 12.58 -5.94
N LEU A 12 -6.87 12.62 -4.69
CA LEU A 12 -7.77 13.66 -4.18
C LEU A 12 -7.04 14.73 -3.36
N MET A 13 -5.74 14.56 -3.13
CA MET A 13 -4.91 15.41 -2.29
C MET A 13 -5.48 15.59 -0.88
N VAL A 14 -6.01 14.50 -0.31
CA VAL A 14 -6.61 14.47 1.03
C VAL A 14 -5.79 13.62 2.01
N LEU A 15 -5.79 14.03 3.27
CA LEU A 15 -5.11 13.33 4.35
C LEU A 15 -6.06 12.34 5.01
N ILE A 16 -5.61 11.10 5.19
CA ILE A 16 -6.36 10.05 5.89
C ILE A 16 -5.59 9.69 7.15
N CYS A 17 -6.24 9.86 8.31
CA CYS A 17 -5.68 9.45 9.59
C CYS A 17 -5.83 7.93 9.79
N GLY A 18 -5.00 7.33 10.64
CA GLY A 18 -5.12 5.93 11.06
C GLY A 18 -6.47 5.57 11.71
N CYS A 19 -7.28 6.56 12.10
CA CYS A 19 -8.67 6.36 12.50
C CYS A 19 -9.65 6.21 11.32
N GLU A 20 -9.14 6.09 10.09
CA GLU A 20 -9.89 5.86 8.86
C GLU A 20 -10.83 7.02 8.45
N HIS A 21 -10.47 8.24 8.82
CA HIS A 21 -11.19 9.45 8.42
C HIS A 21 -10.31 10.41 7.62
N VAL A 22 -10.93 11.09 6.68
CA VAL A 22 -10.34 12.21 5.95
C VAL A 22 -10.29 13.43 6.86
N VAL A 23 -9.10 14.03 6.97
CA VAL A 23 -8.84 15.17 7.84
C VAL A 23 -8.32 16.33 7.00
N ASP A 24 -8.87 17.51 7.28
CA ASP A 24 -8.38 18.75 6.67
C ASP A 24 -7.02 19.13 7.24
N MET A 25 -6.13 19.67 6.40
CA MET A 25 -4.79 20.09 6.80
C MET A 25 -4.84 21.15 7.91
N GLY A 26 -5.79 22.09 7.85
CA GLY A 26 -5.98 23.12 8.88
C GLY A 26 -6.49 22.59 10.21
N LYS A 27 -7.16 21.43 10.22
CA LYS A 27 -7.74 20.80 11.43
C LYS A 27 -6.92 19.63 11.97
N LEU A 28 -5.78 19.34 11.34
CA LEU A 28 -4.95 18.17 11.66
C LEU A 28 -4.44 18.17 13.10
N ALA A 29 -3.97 19.31 13.62
CA ALA A 29 -3.50 19.43 15.01
C ALA A 29 -4.62 19.17 16.02
N SER A 30 -5.82 19.70 15.76
CA SER A 30 -7.00 19.47 16.59
C SER A 30 -7.49 18.02 16.49
N HIS A 31 -7.39 17.39 15.32
CA HIS A 31 -7.74 15.99 15.17
C HIS A 31 -6.85 15.06 16.02
N PHE A 32 -5.54 15.30 16.05
CA PHE A 32 -4.61 14.48 16.84
C PHE A 32 -4.79 14.58 18.35
N SER A 33 -5.21 15.74 18.87
CA SER A 33 -5.46 15.88 20.31
C SER A 33 -6.60 14.99 20.82
N HIS A 34 -7.50 14.55 19.92
CA HIS A 34 -8.60 13.65 20.23
C HIS A 34 -8.19 12.16 20.21
N HIS A 35 -6.97 11.83 19.76
CA HIS A 35 -6.49 10.44 19.76
C HIS A 35 -5.80 10.08 21.08
N PRO A 36 -6.20 8.97 21.73
CA PRO A 36 -5.67 8.59 23.04
C PRO A 36 -4.16 8.25 23.04
N ALA A 37 -3.61 7.90 21.87
CA ALA A 37 -2.18 7.65 21.67
C ALA A 37 -1.35 8.96 21.51
N ASP A 38 -2.00 10.06 21.10
CA ASP A 38 -1.38 11.34 20.72
C ASP A 38 -1.83 12.50 21.63
N LYS A 39 -2.22 12.20 22.89
CA LYS A 39 -2.73 13.16 23.90
C LYS A 39 -1.85 14.37 24.22
N ARG A 40 -0.71 14.53 23.58
CA ARG A 40 -0.04 15.82 23.44
C ARG A 40 0.08 16.07 21.94
N PRO A 41 -0.66 17.04 21.37
CA PRO A 41 -0.38 17.46 20.01
C PRO A 41 1.10 17.83 20.01
N ASP A 42 1.90 17.13 19.22
CA ASP A 42 3.31 17.47 19.03
C ASP A 42 3.34 18.73 18.14
N THR A 43 2.77 19.85 18.62
CA THR A 43 2.79 21.19 17.99
C THR A 43 4.19 21.81 17.99
N GLY A 44 5.21 21.00 18.26
CA GLY A 44 6.60 21.34 18.11
C GLY A 44 7.03 21.40 16.65
N GLU A 45 8.35 21.48 16.47
CA GLU A 45 9.02 21.63 15.18
C GLU A 45 8.64 20.53 14.18
N ARG A 46 8.42 19.30 14.65
CA ARG A 46 8.07 18.14 13.80
C ARG A 46 6.74 18.31 13.07
N PHE A 47 5.72 18.88 13.73
CA PHE A 47 4.44 19.15 13.07
C PHE A 47 4.55 20.30 12.07
N LYS A 48 5.42 21.29 12.33
CA LYS A 48 5.72 22.34 11.35
C LYS A 48 6.40 21.76 10.10
N THR A 49 7.41 20.92 10.28
CA THR A 49 8.08 20.22 9.16
C THR A 49 7.09 19.38 8.36
N LEU A 50 6.22 18.61 9.05
CA LEU A 50 5.18 17.82 8.38
C LEU A 50 4.22 18.70 7.57
N MET A 51 3.76 19.83 8.13
CA MET A 51 2.87 20.75 7.44
C MET A 51 3.53 21.40 6.23
N GLU A 52 4.82 21.73 6.31
CA GLU A 52 5.62 22.23 5.18
C GLU A 52 5.80 21.18 4.08
N GLU A 53 6.07 19.93 4.45
CA GLU A 53 6.14 18.81 3.51
C GLU A 53 4.79 18.54 2.82
N LEU A 54 3.68 18.55 3.57
CA LEU A 54 2.35 18.35 2.98
C LEU A 54 1.97 19.50 2.02
N ARG A 55 2.36 20.74 2.34
CA ARG A 55 2.19 21.89 1.45
C ARG A 55 3.06 21.77 0.20
N SER A 56 4.32 21.34 0.33
CA SER A 56 5.21 21.17 -0.82
C SER A 56 4.74 20.06 -1.75
N LEU A 57 4.06 19.04 -1.21
CA LEU A 57 3.39 18.00 -1.99
C LEU A 57 2.10 18.49 -2.67
N GLY A 58 1.64 19.71 -2.38
CA GLY A 58 0.46 20.32 -3.01
C GLY A 58 -0.87 20.01 -2.34
N VAL A 59 -0.86 19.54 -1.08
CA VAL A 59 -2.07 19.37 -0.27
C VAL A 59 -2.69 20.76 -0.03
N ARG A 60 -3.96 20.92 -0.39
CA ARG A 60 -4.68 22.18 -0.22
C ARG A 60 -5.34 22.24 1.15
N GLU A 61 -5.48 23.46 1.67
CA GLU A 61 -6.36 23.73 2.80
C GLU A 61 -7.81 23.67 2.32
N GLY A 62 -8.66 22.93 3.03
CA GLY A 62 -10.02 22.63 2.63
C GLY A 62 -10.18 21.22 2.05
N LEU A 63 -11.30 20.58 2.36
CA LEU A 63 -11.64 19.28 1.83
C LEU A 63 -12.41 19.41 0.51
N PRO A 64 -12.20 18.48 -0.44
CA PRO A 64 -13.01 18.44 -1.65
C PRO A 64 -14.49 18.24 -1.29
N ASP A 65 -15.38 18.62 -2.20
CA ASP A 65 -16.80 18.36 -2.01
C ASP A 65 -17.06 16.85 -2.06
N LEU A 66 -17.34 16.29 -0.88
CA LEU A 66 -17.65 14.89 -0.66
C LEU A 66 -19.10 14.72 -0.18
N ALA A 67 -19.99 15.67 -0.49
CA ALA A 67 -21.38 15.61 -0.04
C ALA A 67 -22.06 14.28 -0.46
N PRO A 68 -22.95 13.71 0.39
CA PRO A 68 -23.74 12.54 0.00
C PRO A 68 -24.55 12.84 -1.27
N SER A 69 -24.33 12.05 -2.31
CA SER A 69 -25.01 12.16 -3.61
C SER A 69 -25.64 10.84 -4.03
N VAL A 70 -26.63 10.93 -4.91
CA VAL A 70 -27.21 9.78 -5.62
C VAL A 70 -26.18 9.18 -6.58
N VAL A 71 -25.40 10.05 -7.23
CA VAL A 71 -24.36 9.67 -8.19
C VAL A 71 -23.17 9.08 -7.42
N PRO A 72 -22.75 7.83 -7.72
CA PRO A 72 -21.63 7.22 -7.04
C PRO A 72 -20.29 7.88 -7.36
N TYR A 73 -19.44 8.03 -6.35
CA TYR A 73 -18.06 8.51 -6.47
C TYR A 73 -17.09 7.39 -6.84
N THR A 74 -15.92 7.73 -7.40
CA THR A 74 -14.83 6.76 -7.45
C THR A 74 -14.36 6.44 -6.03
N PRO A 75 -14.11 5.16 -5.68
CA PRO A 75 -13.66 4.81 -4.33
C PRO A 75 -12.40 5.58 -3.91
N ILE A 76 -12.44 6.17 -2.72
CA ILE A 76 -11.30 6.84 -2.10
C ILE A 76 -10.39 5.75 -1.51
N ALA A 77 -9.19 5.61 -2.07
CA ALA A 77 -8.18 4.71 -1.54
C ALA A 77 -7.78 5.13 -0.11
N GLY A 78 -7.64 4.15 0.78
CA GLY A 78 -7.32 4.35 2.20
C GLY A 78 -8.54 4.45 3.13
N LEU A 79 -9.76 4.48 2.62
CA LEU A 79 -10.98 4.44 3.43
C LEU A 79 -11.68 3.07 3.39
N PRO A 80 -12.26 2.60 4.51
CA PRO A 80 -13.03 1.37 4.59
C PRO A 80 -14.27 1.46 3.70
N ARG A 81 -14.65 0.31 3.12
CA ARG A 81 -15.83 0.16 2.26
C ARG A 81 -16.86 -0.69 2.98
N TYR A 82 -18.12 -0.27 2.88
CA TYR A 82 -19.24 -0.97 3.47
C TYR A 82 -20.27 -1.28 2.40
N SER A 83 -20.77 -2.51 2.37
CA SER A 83 -21.90 -2.85 1.52
C SER A 83 -23.19 -2.64 2.31
N ILE A 84 -24.05 -1.75 1.84
CA ILE A 84 -25.30 -1.35 2.50
C ILE A 84 -26.43 -1.15 1.46
N TYR A 85 -27.60 -0.73 1.93
CA TYR A 85 -28.74 -0.46 1.07
C TYR A 85 -28.96 1.06 0.90
N GLY A 86 -29.38 1.47 -0.29
CA GLY A 86 -29.66 2.86 -0.63
C GLY A 86 -30.97 3.02 -1.41
N CYS A 87 -31.49 4.26 -1.42
CA CYS A 87 -32.62 4.65 -2.26
C CYS A 87 -32.15 4.99 -3.68
N SER A 88 -32.83 4.51 -4.72
CA SER A 88 -32.44 4.80 -6.11
C SER A 88 -32.52 6.30 -6.49
N ALA A 89 -33.37 7.08 -5.80
CA ALA A 89 -33.68 8.45 -6.20
C ALA A 89 -33.12 9.56 -5.28
N CYS A 90 -32.63 9.22 -4.08
CA CYS A 90 -32.06 10.20 -3.16
C CYS A 90 -30.80 9.65 -2.44
N PRO A 91 -29.96 10.49 -1.80
CA PRO A 91 -28.74 10.05 -1.12
C PRO A 91 -28.95 9.21 0.16
N PHE A 92 -30.20 8.88 0.51
CA PHE A 92 -30.51 8.14 1.72
C PHE A 92 -29.95 6.71 1.67
N ASN A 93 -29.14 6.35 2.67
CA ASN A 93 -28.51 5.03 2.79
C ASN A 93 -28.56 4.51 4.24
N ARG A 94 -28.81 3.20 4.42
CA ARG A 94 -28.82 2.51 5.73
C ARG A 94 -28.32 1.07 5.60
N ILE A 95 -27.75 0.56 6.69
CA ILE A 95 -27.30 -0.84 6.80
C ILE A 95 -28.49 -1.82 6.69
N GLN A 96 -29.67 -1.43 7.18
CA GLN A 96 -30.85 -2.31 7.20
C GLN A 96 -31.77 -2.04 6.00
N ARG A 97 -31.98 -3.07 5.17
CA ARG A 97 -32.81 -2.99 3.95
C ARG A 97 -34.23 -2.47 4.21
N HIS A 98 -34.90 -2.99 5.24
CA HIS A 98 -36.27 -2.61 5.58
C HIS A 98 -36.42 -1.11 5.90
N ARG A 99 -35.39 -0.46 6.43
CA ARG A 99 -35.43 0.99 6.70
C ARG A 99 -35.39 1.81 5.41
N VAL A 100 -34.72 1.30 4.38
CA VAL A 100 -34.68 1.93 3.06
C VAL A 100 -35.99 1.67 2.32
N ALA A 101 -36.54 0.46 2.41
CA ALA A 101 -37.86 0.14 1.84
C ALA A 101 -38.95 1.07 2.38
N ARG A 102 -39.05 1.19 3.71
CA ARG A 102 -39.97 2.13 4.36
C ARG A 102 -39.73 3.59 3.94
N HIS A 103 -38.47 3.99 3.76
CA HIS A 103 -38.18 5.32 3.23
C HIS A 103 -38.73 5.50 1.82
N CYS A 104 -38.52 4.53 0.93
CA CYS A 104 -39.02 4.58 -0.45
C CYS A 104 -40.56 4.62 -0.51
N GLU A 105 -41.23 3.93 0.39
CA GLU A 105 -42.69 3.88 0.50
C GLU A 105 -43.29 5.15 1.10
N ASP A 106 -42.75 5.62 2.22
CA ASP A 106 -43.46 6.62 3.06
C ASP A 106 -42.82 8.01 3.03
N ALA A 107 -41.50 8.11 2.84
CA ALA A 107 -40.74 9.32 3.18
C ALA A 107 -39.88 9.89 2.05
N CYS A 108 -39.81 9.23 0.89
CA CYS A 108 -39.02 9.72 -0.22
C CYS A 108 -39.80 10.76 -1.03
N GLU A 109 -39.25 11.96 -1.13
CA GLU A 109 -39.78 13.04 -1.95
C GLU A 109 -39.59 12.79 -3.47
N HIS A 110 -38.65 11.92 -3.85
CA HIS A 110 -38.21 11.71 -5.23
C HIS A 110 -38.79 10.42 -5.85
N LYS A 111 -40.10 10.20 -5.72
CA LYS A 111 -40.75 9.00 -6.31
C LYS A 111 -40.84 9.11 -7.84
N PRO A 112 -40.77 7.99 -8.58
CA PRO A 112 -40.65 6.60 -8.10
C PRO A 112 -39.23 6.27 -7.64
N CYS A 113 -39.13 5.53 -6.53
CA CYS A 113 -37.85 5.09 -6.00
C CYS A 113 -37.95 3.68 -5.43
N TYR A 114 -36.83 2.98 -5.38
CA TYR A 114 -36.74 1.59 -4.93
C TYR A 114 -35.41 1.35 -4.22
N VAL A 115 -35.34 0.22 -3.51
CA VAL A 115 -34.15 -0.16 -2.76
C VAL A 115 -33.10 -0.74 -3.69
N ILE A 116 -31.88 -0.22 -3.61
CA ILE A 116 -30.69 -0.69 -4.33
C ILE A 116 -29.60 -1.14 -3.37
N ASP A 117 -28.78 -2.08 -3.83
CA ASP A 117 -27.57 -2.51 -3.12
C ASP A 117 -26.41 -1.59 -3.50
N CYS A 118 -25.81 -0.93 -2.51
CA CYS A 118 -24.78 0.09 -2.68
C CYS A 118 -23.51 -0.31 -1.93
N ASP A 119 -22.36 0.01 -2.52
CA ASP A 119 -21.13 0.12 -1.73
C ASP A 119 -20.93 1.59 -1.34
N VAL A 120 -20.52 1.83 -0.10
CA VAL A 120 -20.36 3.17 0.45
C VAL A 120 -19.06 3.34 1.21
N GLN A 121 -18.63 4.59 1.36
CA GLN A 121 -17.56 5.01 2.25
C GLN A 121 -18.05 6.14 3.16
N ARG A 122 -17.36 6.35 4.27
CA ARG A 122 -17.63 7.46 5.20
C ARG A 122 -16.37 8.30 5.35
N PRO A 123 -16.18 9.36 4.54
CA PRO A 123 -14.98 10.17 4.57
C PRO A 123 -14.80 10.93 5.87
N GLN A 124 -15.88 11.43 6.47
CA GLN A 124 -15.83 12.19 7.72
C GLN A 124 -16.77 11.62 8.77
N GLN A 125 -16.39 11.74 10.04
CA GLN A 125 -17.17 11.20 11.16
C GLN A 125 -18.55 11.84 11.28
N HIS A 126 -18.70 13.13 10.97
CA HIS A 126 -20.00 13.83 11.07
C HIS A 126 -20.80 13.83 9.76
N GLN A 127 -20.25 13.22 8.70
CA GLN A 127 -20.89 13.16 7.41
C GLN A 127 -21.64 11.83 7.22
N GLY A 128 -22.71 11.88 6.40
CA GLY A 128 -23.39 10.70 5.91
C GLY A 128 -22.51 9.86 4.96
N TYR A 129 -23.00 8.68 4.60
CA TYR A 129 -22.31 7.79 3.67
C TYR A 129 -22.34 8.35 2.24
N ILE A 130 -21.19 8.31 1.56
CA ILE A 130 -21.10 8.54 0.12
C ILE A 130 -21.20 7.20 -0.62
N ARG A 131 -21.94 7.17 -1.73
CA ARG A 131 -21.99 6.00 -2.61
C ARG A 131 -20.71 5.91 -3.42
N ILE A 132 -20.21 4.70 -3.62
CA ILE A 132 -19.03 4.47 -4.45
C ILE A 132 -19.33 3.49 -5.58
N ILE A 133 -18.65 3.69 -6.70
CA ILE A 133 -18.70 2.79 -7.84
C ILE A 133 -18.12 1.45 -7.38
N LYS A 134 -18.89 0.37 -7.57
CA LYS A 134 -18.36 -0.98 -7.39
C LYS A 134 -17.23 -1.16 -8.41
N PRO A 135 -15.96 -1.31 -7.98
CA PRO A 135 -14.92 -1.61 -8.95
C PRO A 135 -15.31 -2.92 -9.65
N PRO A 136 -15.17 -3.01 -10.99
CA PRO A 136 -15.42 -4.27 -11.66
C PRO A 136 -14.55 -5.33 -10.99
N VAL A 137 -15.17 -6.43 -10.57
CA VAL A 137 -14.42 -7.59 -10.07
C VAL A 137 -13.59 -8.06 -11.25
N ASN A 138 -12.33 -7.63 -11.33
CA ASN A 138 -11.43 -8.19 -12.31
C ASN A 138 -11.16 -9.63 -11.86
N PRO A 139 -11.68 -10.65 -12.57
CA PRO A 139 -11.58 -12.03 -12.14
C PRO A 139 -10.12 -12.51 -12.07
N ALA A 140 -9.18 -11.80 -12.70
CA ALA A 140 -7.74 -12.07 -12.60
C ALA A 140 -7.07 -11.48 -11.32
N VAL A 141 -7.67 -10.47 -10.69
CA VAL A 141 -7.05 -9.71 -9.58
C VAL A 141 -7.49 -10.25 -8.22
N ALA A 142 -8.74 -10.71 -8.08
CA ALA A 142 -9.25 -11.23 -6.81
C ALA A 142 -8.44 -12.44 -6.27
N PRO A 143 -8.02 -13.43 -7.09
CA PRO A 143 -7.21 -14.55 -6.62
C PRO A 143 -5.80 -14.10 -6.23
N LEU A 144 -5.21 -13.17 -6.99
CA LEU A 144 -3.85 -12.69 -6.76
C LEU A 144 -3.76 -11.84 -5.48
N VAL A 145 -4.72 -10.94 -5.28
CA VAL A 145 -4.79 -10.12 -4.06
C VAL A 145 -5.11 -10.97 -2.84
N SER A 146 -6.01 -11.96 -2.96
CA SER A 146 -6.29 -12.89 -1.86
C SER A 146 -5.07 -13.75 -1.53
N ALA A 147 -4.34 -14.23 -2.53
CA ALA A 147 -3.08 -14.95 -2.36
C ALA A 147 -1.97 -14.08 -1.74
N MET A 148 -1.88 -12.80 -2.12
CA MET A 148 -0.93 -11.85 -1.54
C MET A 148 -1.27 -11.52 -0.08
N VAL A 149 -2.55 -11.33 0.25
CA VAL A 149 -3.01 -11.10 1.62
C VAL A 149 -2.79 -12.35 2.48
N GLN A 150 -3.08 -13.54 1.98
CA GLN A 150 -2.76 -14.80 2.65
C GLN A 150 -1.26 -14.96 2.86
N PHE A 151 -0.44 -14.66 1.84
CA PHE A 151 1.02 -14.69 1.94
C PHE A 151 1.53 -13.70 3.00
N GLN A 152 0.99 -12.49 3.05
CA GLN A 152 1.35 -11.50 4.08
C GLN A 152 0.91 -11.93 5.48
N VAL A 153 -0.28 -12.51 5.65
CA VAL A 153 -0.74 -13.06 6.93
C VAL A 153 0.15 -14.23 7.36
N ASP A 154 0.52 -15.12 6.45
CA ASP A 154 1.44 -16.24 6.71
C ASP A 154 2.85 -15.77 7.06
N GLN A 155 3.35 -14.73 6.38
CA GLN A 155 4.63 -14.08 6.72
C GLN A 155 4.57 -13.47 8.12
N THR A 156 3.49 -12.77 8.46
CA THR A 156 3.33 -12.11 9.77
C THR A 156 3.17 -13.14 10.90
N ARG A 157 2.53 -14.27 10.61
CA ARG A 157 2.39 -15.40 11.55
C ARG A 157 3.71 -16.13 11.76
N LYS A 158 4.51 -16.35 10.70
CA LYS A 158 5.88 -16.89 10.81
C LYS A 158 6.80 -15.96 11.61
N LEU A 159 6.74 -14.65 11.37
CA LEU A 159 7.52 -13.65 12.11
C LEU A 159 7.17 -13.60 13.61
N ARG A 160 5.89 -13.80 13.99
CA ARG A 160 5.49 -13.86 15.40
C ARG A 160 5.93 -15.14 16.12
N VAL A 161 6.03 -16.27 15.41
CA VAL A 161 6.54 -17.53 15.97
C VAL A 161 8.07 -17.50 16.07
N GLU A 162 8.75 -16.84 15.13
CA GLU A 162 10.21 -16.70 15.11
C GLU A 162 10.75 -15.67 16.12
N GLN A 163 9.92 -14.76 16.63
CA GLN A 163 10.35 -13.73 17.60
C GLN A 163 10.85 -14.31 18.93
N GLN A 164 10.61 -15.60 19.19
CA GLN A 164 11.06 -16.26 20.40
C GLN A 164 12.56 -16.65 20.38
N ASP A 165 13.21 -16.74 19.21
CA ASP A 165 14.61 -17.25 19.10
C ASP A 165 15.52 -16.49 18.10
N GLN A 166 15.12 -15.31 17.61
CA GLN A 166 15.89 -14.54 16.62
C GLN A 166 17.24 -13.96 17.13
N ARG A 167 17.55 -14.06 18.43
CA ARG A 167 18.87 -13.64 18.95
C ARG A 167 19.96 -14.72 18.80
N LEU A 168 19.60 -15.95 18.43
CA LEU A 168 20.51 -17.10 18.45
C LEU A 168 20.80 -17.71 17.06
N VAL A 169 20.09 -17.28 16.00
CA VAL A 169 20.24 -17.89 14.67
C VAL A 169 20.44 -16.82 13.59
N SER A 170 21.46 -16.99 12.75
CA SER A 170 21.72 -16.10 11.62
C SER A 170 20.48 -15.98 10.72
N PRO A 171 20.06 -14.76 10.31
CA PRO A 171 18.92 -14.57 9.40
C PRO A 171 19.03 -15.37 8.09
N LEU A 172 20.27 -15.61 7.63
CA LEU A 172 20.54 -16.42 6.45
C LEU A 172 20.12 -17.88 6.68
N LEU A 173 20.44 -18.46 7.84
CA LEU A 173 20.13 -19.84 8.21
C LEU A 173 18.64 -20.09 8.43
N VAL A 174 17.91 -19.07 8.91
CA VAL A 174 16.45 -19.11 9.02
C VAL A 174 15.82 -19.11 7.64
N ARG A 175 16.25 -18.19 6.77
CA ARG A 175 15.68 -18.02 5.42
C ARG A 175 15.95 -19.21 4.50
N THR A 176 17.15 -19.79 4.54
CA THR A 176 17.51 -20.96 3.72
C THR A 176 17.02 -22.26 4.33
N GLY A 177 16.57 -22.24 5.60
CA GLY A 177 16.23 -23.46 6.34
C GLY A 177 17.41 -24.43 6.49
N TRP A 178 18.65 -23.99 6.20
CA TRP A 178 19.82 -24.86 6.08
C TRP A 178 19.99 -25.74 7.32
N HIS A 179 19.83 -25.16 8.51
CA HIS A 179 19.91 -25.88 9.80
C HIS A 179 18.96 -27.09 9.91
N ARG A 180 17.81 -27.07 9.22
CA ARG A 180 16.86 -28.20 9.15
C ARG A 180 17.29 -29.25 8.13
N HIS A 181 17.92 -28.82 7.05
CA HIS A 181 18.40 -29.71 5.99
C HIS A 181 19.68 -30.45 6.36
N VAL A 182 20.53 -29.88 7.22
CA VAL A 182 21.73 -30.55 7.75
C VAL A 182 21.51 -31.26 9.10
N ALA A 183 20.30 -31.18 9.67
CA ALA A 183 19.98 -31.88 10.91
C ALA A 183 20.02 -33.41 10.71
N GLY A 184 20.91 -34.09 11.44
CA GLY A 184 21.09 -35.54 11.36
C GLY A 184 22.20 -36.01 10.40
N HIS A 185 22.86 -35.09 9.69
CA HIS A 185 24.03 -35.39 8.89
C HIS A 185 25.32 -35.17 9.71
N ASP A 186 26.31 -36.04 9.51
CA ASP A 186 27.62 -35.91 10.16
C ASP A 186 28.31 -34.60 9.69
N PRO A 187 28.71 -33.72 10.62
CA PRO A 187 29.45 -32.50 10.30
C PRO A 187 30.68 -32.75 9.42
N SER A 188 31.36 -33.89 9.57
CA SER A 188 32.56 -34.21 8.82
C SER A 188 32.29 -34.34 7.30
N VAL A 189 31.15 -34.93 6.95
CA VAL A 189 30.70 -35.13 5.56
C VAL A 189 30.25 -33.81 4.93
N LEU A 190 29.57 -32.96 5.70
CA LEU A 190 29.13 -31.65 5.24
C LEU A 190 30.32 -30.71 4.99
N ILE A 191 31.34 -30.76 5.85
CA ILE A 191 32.58 -30.00 5.66
C ILE A 191 33.30 -30.49 4.40
N ALA A 192 33.39 -31.80 4.19
CA ALA A 192 33.99 -32.36 2.98
C ALA A 192 33.24 -31.95 1.70
N ALA A 193 31.91 -31.93 1.74
CA ALA A 193 31.07 -31.49 0.60
C ALA A 193 31.13 -29.97 0.36
N SER A 194 31.50 -29.17 1.37
CA SER A 194 31.69 -27.72 1.24
C SER A 194 33.08 -27.32 0.75
N ARG A 195 33.97 -28.30 0.50
CA ARG A 195 35.29 -28.01 -0.07
C ARG A 195 35.13 -27.39 -1.44
N TYR A 196 35.95 -26.38 -1.70
CA TYR A 196 36.04 -25.78 -3.02
C TYR A 196 36.44 -26.87 -4.01
N PRO A 197 35.73 -27.01 -5.14
CA PRO A 197 36.07 -28.04 -6.11
C PRO A 197 37.46 -27.79 -6.69
N ASP A 198 38.18 -28.88 -6.98
CA ASP A 198 39.50 -28.81 -7.60
C ASP A 198 39.39 -28.27 -9.04
N LYS A 199 40.48 -27.68 -9.56
CA LYS A 199 40.50 -26.98 -10.87
C LYS A 199 39.98 -27.83 -12.05
N ASP A 200 40.06 -29.15 -11.92
CA ASP A 200 39.70 -30.11 -12.96
C ASP A 200 38.37 -30.83 -12.71
N GLU A 201 37.72 -30.58 -11.57
CA GLU A 201 36.49 -31.28 -11.16
C GLU A 201 35.26 -30.77 -11.93
N PHE A 202 35.26 -29.48 -12.27
CA PHE A 202 34.20 -28.85 -13.08
C PHE A 202 34.77 -27.88 -14.13
N PRO A 203 35.45 -28.38 -15.18
CA PRO A 203 36.12 -27.52 -16.17
C PRO A 203 35.14 -26.62 -16.94
N ALA A 204 33.87 -27.01 -17.06
CA ALA A 204 32.83 -26.23 -17.73
C ALA A 204 32.14 -25.20 -16.82
N LEU A 205 32.28 -25.28 -15.49
CA LEU A 205 31.55 -24.42 -14.57
C LEU A 205 31.98 -22.96 -14.69
N VAL A 206 33.29 -22.72 -14.78
CA VAL A 206 33.84 -21.38 -14.98
C VAL A 206 33.27 -20.76 -16.26
N LYS A 207 33.25 -21.54 -17.35
CA LYS A 207 32.68 -21.10 -18.64
C LYS A 207 31.18 -20.81 -18.53
N LEU A 208 30.41 -21.66 -17.84
CA LEU A 208 28.97 -21.48 -17.66
C LEU A 208 28.64 -20.26 -16.81
N VAL A 209 29.42 -20.00 -15.75
CA VAL A 209 29.24 -18.83 -14.89
C VAL A 209 29.54 -17.55 -15.68
N ILE A 210 30.64 -17.53 -16.44
CA ILE A 210 30.97 -16.40 -17.32
C ILE A 210 29.86 -16.19 -18.36
N ASP A 211 29.42 -17.25 -19.05
CA ASP A 211 28.36 -17.19 -20.06
C ASP A 211 26.99 -16.79 -19.47
N TYR A 212 26.73 -17.10 -18.20
CA TYR A 212 25.57 -16.60 -17.47
C TYR A 212 25.67 -15.09 -17.22
N PHE A 213 26.83 -14.62 -16.73
CA PHE A 213 27.06 -13.19 -16.49
C PHE A 213 27.08 -12.37 -17.77
N ASP A 214 27.67 -12.90 -18.85
CA ASP A 214 27.68 -12.24 -20.17
C ASP A 214 26.26 -12.12 -20.72
N ARG A 215 25.46 -13.19 -20.64
CA ARG A 215 24.03 -13.11 -21.02
C ARG A 215 23.27 -12.11 -20.18
N ALA A 216 23.44 -12.14 -18.85
CA ALA A 216 22.78 -11.19 -17.95
C ALA A 216 23.18 -9.74 -18.24
N THR A 217 24.45 -9.50 -18.55
CA THR A 217 24.97 -8.16 -18.89
C THR A 217 24.47 -7.67 -20.24
N ASN A 218 24.42 -8.55 -21.25
CA ASN A 218 23.86 -8.21 -22.57
C ASN A 218 22.37 -7.87 -22.51
N LEU A 219 21.63 -8.49 -21.58
CA LEU A 219 20.22 -8.20 -21.35
C LEU A 219 19.98 -6.77 -20.82
N ILE A 220 20.96 -6.14 -20.17
CA ILE A 220 20.84 -4.76 -19.67
C ILE A 220 20.56 -3.79 -20.82
N SER A 221 21.19 -3.97 -21.97
CA SER A 221 21.04 -3.09 -23.13
C SER A 221 19.64 -3.12 -23.77
N TYR A 222 18.91 -4.23 -23.59
CA TYR A 222 17.55 -4.42 -24.12
C TYR A 222 16.46 -4.26 -23.06
N THR A 223 16.84 -4.07 -21.81
CA THR A 223 15.89 -3.92 -20.70
C THR A 223 15.39 -2.47 -20.65
N ASP A 224 14.08 -2.30 -20.48
CA ASP A 224 13.45 -0.99 -20.37
C ASP A 224 14.08 -0.16 -19.24
N THR A 225 14.33 1.12 -19.52
CA THR A 225 14.84 2.13 -18.59
C THR A 225 14.10 2.14 -17.25
N LEU A 226 12.78 1.89 -17.24
CA LEU A 226 11.98 1.82 -16.01
C LEU A 226 12.41 0.65 -15.11
N VAL A 227 12.67 -0.51 -15.70
CA VAL A 227 13.08 -1.74 -15.00
C VAL A 227 14.51 -1.60 -14.49
N LEU A 228 15.41 -0.99 -15.28
CA LEU A 228 16.78 -0.70 -14.85
C LEU A 228 16.83 0.29 -13.68
N ARG A 229 15.96 1.30 -13.67
CA ARG A 229 15.81 2.21 -12.51
C ARG A 229 15.29 1.48 -11.27
N MET A 230 14.34 0.56 -11.44
CA MET A 230 13.80 -0.25 -10.35
C MET A 230 14.87 -1.18 -9.74
N LEU A 231 15.71 -1.81 -10.57
CA LEU A 231 16.82 -2.66 -10.13
C LEU A 231 17.93 -1.89 -9.40
N ASN A 232 18.20 -0.65 -9.82
CA ASN A 232 19.21 0.22 -9.20
C ASN A 232 18.67 1.04 -8.02
N THR A 233 17.40 0.88 -7.65
CA THR A 233 16.85 1.51 -6.46
C THR A 233 17.07 0.60 -5.25
N PRO A 234 17.73 1.05 -4.18
CA PRO A 234 17.87 0.25 -2.96
C PRO A 234 16.47 -0.06 -2.39
N GLU A 235 16.15 -1.35 -2.27
CA GLU A 235 14.90 -1.93 -1.74
C GLU A 235 13.59 -1.64 -2.52
N PRO A 236 13.20 -2.46 -3.52
CA PRO A 236 11.92 -2.31 -4.21
C PRO A 236 10.68 -2.65 -3.35
N GLN A 237 10.87 -3.24 -2.16
CA GLN A 237 9.76 -3.62 -1.27
C GLN A 237 9.32 -2.51 -0.30
N ARG A 238 9.95 -1.32 -0.36
CA ARG A 238 9.54 -0.14 0.42
C ARG A 238 9.12 1.07 -0.42
N THR A 239 9.29 1.02 -1.73
CA THR A 239 8.99 2.14 -2.62
C THR A 239 8.31 1.64 -3.89
N CYS A 240 7.07 1.16 -3.76
CA CYS A 240 6.11 1.27 -4.87
C CYS A 240 5.68 2.74 -4.99
N VAL A 241 6.58 3.60 -5.46
CA VAL A 241 6.24 4.94 -5.95
C VAL A 241 6.76 5.02 -7.38
N VAL A 242 5.88 4.72 -8.32
CA VAL A 242 6.14 5.00 -9.74
C VAL A 242 5.95 6.51 -9.93
N PHE A 243 7.06 7.26 -9.93
CA PHE A 243 7.06 8.64 -10.38
C PHE A 243 6.96 8.69 -11.90
N PHE A 244 5.82 9.14 -12.42
CA PHE A 244 5.74 9.75 -13.75
C PHE A 244 5.54 11.25 -13.56
N SER A 245 6.59 12.03 -13.83
CA SER A 245 6.47 13.46 -14.12
C SER A 245 6.88 13.67 -15.58
N PRO A 246 6.01 14.23 -16.46
CA PRO A 246 6.35 14.53 -17.84
C PRO A 246 7.10 15.87 -18.02
N SER A 247 7.59 16.50 -16.96
CA SER A 247 8.15 17.85 -17.06
C SER A 247 9.48 17.97 -16.33
N LEU A 248 10.57 17.50 -16.95
CA LEU A 248 11.96 17.91 -16.69
C LEU A 248 12.91 17.26 -17.71
N PHE A 249 12.75 17.61 -18.99
CA PHE A 249 13.81 17.44 -19.99
C PHE A 249 13.83 18.67 -20.90
N SER A 250 14.22 19.79 -20.32
CA SER A 250 14.77 20.94 -21.05
C SER A 250 15.48 21.83 -20.04
N ARG A 251 16.76 21.54 -19.82
CA ARG A 251 17.83 22.55 -19.79
C ARG A 251 19.16 21.88 -19.44
N VAL A 252 20.20 22.42 -20.09
CA VAL A 252 21.63 22.24 -19.84
C VAL A 252 22.26 21.02 -20.50
N LEU A 253 22.68 21.19 -21.75
CA LEU A 253 24.05 20.87 -22.21
C LEU A 253 24.35 21.74 -23.45
N THR A 254 24.93 22.91 -23.24
CA THR A 254 25.72 23.63 -24.27
C THR A 254 27.18 23.55 -23.83
N PRO A 255 28.12 23.12 -24.69
CA PRO A 255 29.53 23.03 -24.34
C PRO A 255 30.21 24.41 -24.42
N PRO A 256 31.26 24.68 -23.61
CA PRO A 256 32.11 25.84 -23.81
C PRO A 256 33.10 25.61 -24.96
N ILE A 257 33.35 26.66 -25.75
CA ILE A 257 34.58 26.87 -26.53
C ILE A 257 35.51 27.70 -25.66
#